data_AF-A0A4D4L336-F1
#
_entry.id   AF-A0A4D4L336-F1
#
_cell.length_a   1.000
_cell.length_b   1.000
_cell.length_c   1.000
_cell.angle_alpha   90.00
_cell.angle_beta   90.00
_cell.angle_gamma   90.00
#
_symmetry.space_group_name_H-M   'P 1'
#
loop_
_entity.id
_entity.type
_entity.pdbx_description
1 polymer ?
#
loop_
_entity_poly.entity_id
_entity_poly.type
_entity_poly.pdbx_seq_one_letter_code
_entity_poly.pdbx_strand_id
1 'polypeptide(L)'
;MHAPDAAPTDETPHTALAGLLDGLPPRQAAQAVDRLIGHYRGRTPTDAPVLRDRSDVAAYAAYRMPATFEAVRAALDAFRARTPDWAPATHIDIGGGTGAASWAVAAAWPRAGTPPRSWTGPSPR
;
A
#
# COMPACT_ATOMS: atom_id res chain seq x y z
N MET A 1 -7.80 -12.78 -18.71
CA MET A 1 -7.37 -11.60 -17.91
C MET A 1 -7.97 -11.76 -16.53
N HIS A 2 -7.24 -12.42 -15.61
CA HIS A 2 -7.70 -12.61 -14.24
C HIS A 2 -7.51 -11.27 -13.51
N ALA A 3 -8.60 -10.64 -13.08
CA ALA A 3 -8.50 -9.59 -12.08
C ALA A 3 -7.86 -10.20 -10.83
N PRO A 4 -6.95 -9.49 -10.12
CA PRO A 4 -6.50 -9.96 -8.82
C PRO A 4 -7.74 -10.07 -7.93
N ASP A 5 -7.90 -11.24 -7.33
CA ASP A 5 -8.94 -11.50 -6.33
C ASP A 5 -8.80 -10.44 -5.24
N ALA A 6 -9.92 -9.80 -4.89
CA ALA A 6 -9.90 -8.78 -3.84
C ALA A 6 -9.42 -9.45 -2.55
N ALA A 7 -8.35 -8.92 -1.94
CA ALA A 7 -7.86 -9.43 -0.67
C ALA A 7 -9.03 -9.50 0.32
N PRO A 8 -9.20 -10.61 1.05
CA PRO A 8 -10.31 -10.77 1.99
C PRO A 8 -10.31 -9.60 2.98
N THR A 9 -11.50 -9.07 3.28
CA THR A 9 -11.72 -7.88 4.13
C THR A 9 -11.14 -7.99 5.55
N ASP A 10 -10.71 -9.19 5.92
CA ASP A 10 -10.23 -9.57 7.24
C ASP A 10 -8.69 -9.67 7.25
N GLU A 11 -8.06 -9.64 6.08
CA GLU A 11 -6.62 -9.58 5.96
C GLU A 11 -6.14 -8.21 6.42
N THR A 12 -4.96 -8.16 7.05
CA THR A 12 -4.31 -6.90 7.40
C THR A 12 -3.19 -6.61 6.42
N PRO A 13 -2.79 -5.34 6.22
CA PRO A 13 -1.59 -5.00 5.45
C PRO A 13 -0.36 -5.80 5.89
N HIS A 14 -0.22 -6.05 7.19
CA HIS A 14 0.89 -6.82 7.75
C HIS A 14 0.87 -8.29 7.27
N THR A 15 -0.30 -8.94 7.30
CA THR A 15 -0.47 -10.31 6.81
C THR A 15 -0.23 -10.41 5.31
N ALA A 16 -0.80 -9.49 4.53
CA ALA A 16 -0.62 -9.46 3.07
C ALA A 16 0.86 -9.24 2.69
N LEU A 17 1.55 -8.35 3.39
CA LEU A 17 2.99 -8.11 3.20
C LEU A 17 3.81 -9.34 3.58
N ALA A 18 3.50 -10.02 4.68
CA ALA A 18 4.18 -11.24 5.08
C ALA A 18 4.08 -12.30 3.98
N GLY A 19 2.87 -12.55 3.45
CA GLY A 19 2.67 -13.50 2.35
C GLY A 19 3.42 -13.14 1.06
N LEU A 20 3.52 -11.84 0.73
CA LEU A 20 4.31 -11.37 -0.41
C LEU A 20 5.81 -11.58 -0.23
N LEU A 21 6.31 -11.48 1.01
CA LEU A 21 7.72 -11.64 1.33
C LEU A 21 8.12 -13.11 1.49
N ASP A 22 7.22 -13.97 1.98
CA ASP A 22 7.46 -15.41 2.15
C ASP A 22 7.81 -16.11 0.82
N GLY A 23 7.33 -15.58 -0.31
CA GLY A 23 7.65 -16.08 -1.65
C GLY A 23 9.00 -15.64 -2.21
N LEU A 24 9.77 -14.80 -1.50
CA LEU A 24 11.03 -14.25 -2.00
C LEU A 24 12.25 -15.01 -1.43
N PRO A 25 13.22 -15.39 -2.29
CA PRO A 25 14.49 -15.92 -1.79
C PRO A 25 15.13 -14.92 -0.82
N PRO A 26 15.63 -15.35 0.37
CA PRO A 26 16.16 -14.45 1.39
C PRO A 26 17.24 -13.48 0.88
N ARG A 27 18.06 -13.92 -0.08
CA ARG A 27 19.08 -13.07 -0.71
C ARG A 27 18.48 -11.96 -1.58
N GLN A 28 17.38 -12.23 -2.28
CA GLN A 28 16.69 -11.19 -3.07
C GLN A 28 15.99 -10.18 -2.16
N ALA A 29 15.36 -10.64 -1.07
CA ALA A 29 14.75 -9.76 -0.09
C ALA A 29 15.79 -8.82 0.56
N ALA A 30 16.93 -9.36 1.01
CA ALA A 30 18.03 -8.57 1.58
C ALA A 30 18.59 -7.55 0.58
N GLN A 31 18.83 -7.96 -0.67
CA GLN A 31 19.32 -7.06 -1.72
C GLN A 31 18.31 -5.95 -2.08
N ALA A 32 17.01 -6.25 -2.09
CA ALA A 32 15.97 -5.25 -2.34
C ALA A 32 15.91 -4.22 -1.20
N VAL A 33 16.04 -4.66 0.06
CA VAL A 33 16.10 -3.79 1.24
C VAL A 33 17.35 -2.90 1.22
N ASP A 34 18.54 -3.47 0.96
CA ASP A 34 19.80 -2.71 0.89
C ASP A 34 19.75 -1.63 -0.19
N ARG A 35 19.20 -1.96 -1.38
CA ARG A 35 18.97 -0.99 -2.44
C ARG A 35 18.00 0.10 -2.01
N LEU A 36 16.90 -0.25 -1.36
CA LEU A 36 15.89 0.71 -0.91
C LEU A 36 16.46 1.70 0.12
N ILE A 37 17.23 1.20 1.10
CA ILE A 37 17.93 2.02 2.08
C ILE A 37 18.96 2.92 1.39
N GLY A 38 19.69 2.39 0.41
CA GLY A 38 20.66 3.14 -0.41
C GLY A 38 20.02 4.27 -1.23
N HIS A 39 18.86 4.02 -1.85
CA HIS A 39 18.13 5.03 -2.63
C HIS A 39 17.46 6.09 -1.75
N TYR A 40 17.03 5.75 -0.53
CA TYR A 40 16.39 6.71 0.38
C TYR A 40 17.42 7.57 1.15
N ARG A 41 18.63 7.04 1.42
CA ARG A 41 19.70 7.76 2.14
C ARG A 41 20.74 8.41 1.22
N GLY A 42 20.84 7.95 -0.02
CA GLY A 42 21.78 8.46 -1.03
C GLY A 42 21.12 9.49 -1.96
N ARG A 43 21.89 10.49 -2.37
CA ARG A 43 21.51 11.51 -3.36
C ARG A 43 21.68 11.03 -4.80
N THR A 44 21.66 9.72 -5.04
CA THR A 44 22.03 9.12 -6.33
C THR A 44 20.88 9.32 -7.32
N PRO A 45 21.03 10.16 -8.36
CA PRO A 45 20.09 10.19 -9.46
C PRO A 45 20.23 8.85 -10.18
N THR A 46 19.16 8.06 -10.19
CA THR A 46 19.14 6.83 -10.97
C THR A 46 18.14 7.04 -12.10
N ASP A 47 18.63 7.13 -13.33
CA ASP A 47 17.86 7.23 -14.58
C ASP A 47 17.04 5.95 -14.91
N ALA A 48 16.85 5.06 -13.94
CA ALA A 48 16.13 3.82 -14.08
C ALA A 48 15.03 3.72 -13.00
N PRO A 49 13.86 3.12 -13.30
CA PRO A 49 12.74 3.06 -12.38
C PRO A 49 13.18 2.57 -10.99
N VAL A 50 12.73 3.25 -9.93
CA VAL A 50 13.05 2.92 -8.53
C VAL A 50 12.49 1.54 -8.15
N LEU A 51 11.44 1.08 -8.85
CA LEU A 51 10.80 -0.22 -8.66
C LEU A 51 10.87 -0.98 -9.99
N ARG A 52 11.79 -1.96 -10.09
CA ARG A 52 12.09 -2.64 -11.37
C ARG A 52 11.44 -4.01 -11.49
N ASP A 53 11.21 -4.65 -10.35
CA ASP A 53 10.60 -5.97 -10.29
C ASP A 53 9.70 -6.13 -9.05
N ARG A 54 9.02 -7.28 -8.97
CA ARG A 54 8.09 -7.58 -7.86
C ARG A 54 8.77 -7.57 -6.49
N SER A 55 10.06 -7.91 -6.41
CA SER A 55 10.80 -7.95 -5.15
C SER A 55 11.09 -6.55 -4.63
N ASP A 56 11.46 -5.61 -5.52
CA ASP A 56 11.65 -4.20 -5.15
C ASP A 56 10.32 -3.55 -4.71
N VAL A 57 9.19 -3.88 -5.38
CA VAL A 57 7.85 -3.42 -4.98
C VAL A 57 7.44 -3.97 -3.62
N ALA A 58 7.64 -5.26 -3.38
CA ALA A 58 7.32 -5.89 -2.09
C ALA A 58 8.17 -5.32 -0.95
N ALA A 59 9.47 -5.13 -1.17
CA ALA A 59 10.37 -4.52 -0.19
C ALA A 59 10.00 -3.06 0.10
N TYR A 60 9.66 -2.28 -0.94
CA TYR A 60 9.17 -0.91 -0.77
C TYR A 60 7.88 -0.85 0.05
N ALA A 61 6.91 -1.72 -0.28
CA ALA A 61 5.66 -1.79 0.44
C ALA A 61 5.88 -2.21 1.90
N ALA A 62 6.71 -3.21 2.16
CA ALA A 62 7.05 -3.65 3.51
C ALA A 62 7.70 -2.52 4.34
N TYR A 63 8.53 -1.70 3.72
CA TYR A 63 9.19 -0.58 4.39
C TYR A 63 8.26 0.62 4.65
N ARG A 64 7.40 0.98 3.70
CA ARG A 64 6.61 2.25 3.74
C ARG A 64 5.17 2.08 4.17
N MET A 65 4.53 0.97 3.82
CA MET A 65 3.09 0.76 4.01
C MET A 65 2.70 0.72 5.50
N PRO A 66 3.41 0.03 6.42
CA PRO A 66 2.96 -0.10 7.81
C PRO A 66 2.83 1.26 8.53
N ALA A 67 3.86 2.10 8.43
CA ALA A 67 3.84 3.43 9.05
C ALA A 67 2.75 4.33 8.45
N THR A 68 2.56 4.26 7.12
CA THR A 68 1.52 5.04 6.44
C THR A 68 0.12 4.56 6.83
N PHE A 69 -0.09 3.25 6.92
CA PHE A 69 -1.35 2.64 7.34
C PHE A 69 -1.73 3.08 8.75
N GLU A 70 -0.82 2.97 9.72
CA GLU A 70 -1.11 3.37 11.11
C GLU A 70 -1.36 4.87 11.24
N ALA A 71 -0.63 5.72 10.51
CA ALA A 71 -0.85 7.16 10.52
C ALA A 71 -2.24 7.54 9.99
N VAL A 72 -2.66 6.92 8.87
CA VAL A 72 -4.00 7.15 8.30
C VAL A 72 -5.06 6.59 9.24
N ARG A 73 -4.89 5.38 9.77
CA ARG A 73 -5.82 4.76 10.73
C ARG A 73 -6.05 5.68 11.93
N ALA A 74 -4.99 6.23 12.54
CA ALA A 74 -5.11 7.16 13.65
C ALA A 74 -5.88 8.44 13.27
N ALA A 75 -5.66 8.99 12.07
CA ALA A 75 -6.40 10.15 11.60
C ALA A 75 -7.90 9.85 11.37
N LEU A 76 -8.21 8.68 10.80
CA LEU A 76 -9.59 8.22 10.58
C LEU A 76 -10.31 7.93 11.91
N ASP A 77 -9.63 7.32 12.88
CA ASP A 77 -10.18 7.09 14.22
C ASP A 77 -10.55 8.42 14.90
N ALA A 78 -9.64 9.41 14.83
CA ALA A 78 -9.92 10.74 15.36
C ALA A 78 -11.06 11.46 14.61
N PHE A 79 -11.19 11.25 13.29
CA PHE A 79 -12.28 11.78 12.49
C PHE A 79 -13.62 11.17 12.88
N ARG A 80 -13.70 9.84 13.02
CA ARG A 80 -14.91 9.10 13.41
C ARG A 80 -15.38 9.47 14.81
N ALA A 81 -14.45 9.68 15.74
CA ALA A 81 -14.77 10.14 17.09
C ALA A 81 -15.51 11.50 17.10
N ARG A 82 -15.27 12.36 16.10
CA ARG A 82 -15.96 13.65 15.96
C ARG A 82 -17.22 13.59 15.09
N THR A 83 -17.41 12.51 14.35
CA THR A 83 -18.50 12.36 13.36
C THR A 83 -19.10 10.95 13.42
N PRO A 84 -19.68 10.54 14.56
CA PRO A 84 -20.06 9.15 14.81
C PRO A 84 -21.09 8.59 13.81
N ASP A 85 -21.95 9.45 13.26
CA ASP A 85 -23.00 9.06 12.32
C ASP A 85 -22.56 9.13 10.84
N TRP A 86 -21.34 9.59 10.57
CA TRP A 86 -20.83 9.71 9.20
C TRP A 86 -20.20 8.41 8.71
N ALA A 87 -20.57 8.00 7.50
CA ALA A 87 -19.93 6.91 6.77
C ALA A 87 -19.79 7.27 5.29
N PRO A 88 -18.62 7.06 4.67
CA PRO A 88 -18.44 7.32 3.25
C PRO A 88 -19.12 6.22 2.42
N ALA A 89 -19.87 6.61 1.40
CA ALA A 89 -20.40 5.65 0.42
C ALA A 89 -19.29 5.13 -0.51
N THR A 90 -18.35 6.01 -0.88
CA THR A 90 -17.22 5.73 -1.78
C THR A 90 -16.00 6.57 -1.37
N HIS A 91 -14.80 6.08 -1.68
CA HIS A 91 -13.56 6.85 -1.56
C HIS A 91 -12.76 6.81 -2.87
N ILE A 92 -11.83 7.74 -3.03
CA ILE A 92 -10.79 7.69 -4.07
C ILE A 92 -9.42 7.95 -3.40
N ASP A 93 -8.42 7.16 -3.79
CA ASP A 93 -7.06 7.24 -3.25
C ASP A 93 -6.11 7.74 -4.35
N ILE A 94 -5.92 9.07 -4.40
CA ILE A 94 -5.10 9.72 -5.43
C ILE A 94 -3.62 9.60 -5.04
N GLY A 95 -2.84 8.92 -5.88
CA GLY A 95 -1.43 8.67 -5.57
C GLY A 95 -1.24 7.62 -4.47
N GLY A 96 -2.20 6.72 -4.29
CA GLY A 96 -2.24 5.77 -3.18
C GLY A 96 -1.04 4.83 -3.03
N GLY A 97 -0.18 4.73 -4.05
CA GLY A 97 1.08 3.99 -3.97
C GLY A 97 0.89 2.54 -3.54
N THR A 98 1.32 2.20 -2.32
CA THR A 98 1.18 0.87 -1.72
C THR A 98 -0.25 0.51 -1.33
N GLY A 99 -1.19 1.45 -1.45
CA GLY A 99 -2.59 1.30 -1.05
C GLY A 99 -2.84 1.48 0.45
N ALA A 100 -1.84 1.91 1.24
CA ALA A 100 -1.96 2.01 2.70
C ALA A 100 -3.20 2.77 3.18
N ALA A 101 -3.54 3.88 2.54
CA ALA A 101 -4.72 4.68 2.89
C ALA A 101 -6.02 3.95 2.57
N SER A 102 -6.09 3.26 1.43
CA SER A 102 -7.22 2.44 1.05
C SER A 102 -7.50 1.31 2.04
N TRP A 103 -6.46 0.61 2.50
CA TRP A 103 -6.59 -0.42 3.54
C TRP A 103 -7.07 0.17 4.87
N ALA A 104 -6.57 1.35 5.26
CA ALA A 104 -7.02 2.02 6.49
C ALA A 104 -8.50 2.43 6.42
N VAL A 105 -8.98 2.90 5.26
CA VAL A 105 -10.40 3.21 5.05
C VAL A 105 -11.26 1.95 5.10
N ALA A 106 -10.83 0.85 4.48
CA ALA A 106 -11.53 -0.43 4.54
C ALA A 106 -11.66 -0.95 5.99
N ALA A 107 -10.59 -0.83 6.78
CA ALA A 107 -10.60 -1.20 8.20
C ALA A 107 -11.51 -0.28 9.04
N ALA A 108 -11.57 1.02 8.73
CA ALA A 108 -12.41 1.98 9.44
C ALA A 108 -13.91 1.82 9.13
N TRP A 109 -14.27 1.41 7.90
CA TRP A 109 -15.66 1.19 7.48
C TRP A 109 -15.83 -0.15 6.73
N PRO A 110 -15.95 -1.28 7.46
CA PRO A 110 -16.03 -2.64 6.87
C PRO A 110 -17.25 -2.89 5.96
N ARG A 111 -18.25 -1.99 5.94
CA ARG A 111 -19.47 -2.10 5.11
C ARG A 111 -19.48 -1.21 3.87
N ALA A 112 -18.44 -0.42 3.61
CA ALA A 112 -18.31 0.31 2.35
C ALA A 112 -17.86 -0.67 1.26
N GLY A 113 -18.82 -1.33 0.60
CA GLY A 113 -18.61 -2.39 -0.39
C GLY A 113 -17.95 -1.96 -1.71
N THR A 114 -17.03 -1.00 -1.68
CA THR A 114 -16.29 -0.57 -2.87
C THR A 114 -14.81 -0.87 -2.68
N PRO A 115 -14.24 -1.86 -3.40
CA PRO A 115 -12.80 -2.06 -3.41
C PRO A 115 -12.11 -0.79 -3.92
N PRO A 116 -10.87 -0.51 -3.48
CA PRO A 116 -10.14 0.66 -3.93
C PRO A 116 -10.02 0.65 -5.46
N ARG A 117 -10.56 1.70 -6.09
CA ARG A 117 -10.35 1.94 -7.52
C ARG A 117 -9.08 2.77 -7.67
N SER A 118 -7.99 2.15 -8.10
CA SER A 118 -6.85 2.89 -8.60
C SER A 118 -7.18 3.43 -9.99
N TRP A 119 -6.92 4.72 -10.23
CA TRP A 119 -6.98 5.28 -11.58
C TRP A 119 -5.84 4.69 -12.41
N THR A 120 -6.18 4.01 -13.50
CA THR A 120 -5.25 3.49 -14.51
C THR A 120 -5.57 4.13 -15.86
N GLY A 121 -5.48 5.46 -15.94
CA GLY A 121 -5.60 6.15 -17.22
C GLY A 121 -4.30 6.03 -18.04
N PRO A 122 -4.38 6.04 -19.39
CA PRO A 122 -3.19 6.00 -20.24
C PRO A 122 -2.34 7.26 -20.04
N SER A 123 -1.01 7.08 -19.97
CA SER A 123 -0.05 8.20 -20.01
C SER A 123 -0.23 8.99 -21.32
N PRO A 124 -0.26 10.34 -21.27
CA PRO A 124 -0.26 11.13 -22.49
C PRO A 124 1.06 10.92 -23.26
N ARG A 125 0.95 10.83 -24.59
CA ARG A 125 2.07 10.65 -25.51
C ARG A 125 2.96 11.87 -25.60
#